data_AF-A0A7X4CC05-F1
#
_entry.id   AF-A0A7X4CC05-F1
#
_cell.length_a   1.000
_cell.length_b   1.000
_cell.length_c   1.000
_cell.angle_alpha   90.00
_cell.angle_beta   90.00
_cell.angle_gamma   90.00
#
_symmetry.space_group_name_H-M   'P 1'
#
loop_
_entity.id
_entity.type
_entity.pdbx_description
1 polymer ?
#
loop_
_entity_poly.entity_id
_entity_poly.type
_entity_poly.pdbx_seq_one_letter_code
_entity_poly.pdbx_strand_id
1 'polypeptide(L)'
;MTIRLGSLAVGVIAVLTAAGIVVRYWVHAHLNVWFCLLSLFFSTNLLICYWETCLIRYFDLIRQRAGYWRQRREETGRSPFVEFLKTEIPLIKVLSPQAGADMWAFYTLYDESYTDKRTYGFNIDIANGFFTLVPTLILYSAFAVAFLPAHFAGILGVMLFWQWEYATSVYMVSFYVAGRHKLISRADVAIYIWGANATWLLFPLLGLYVSIRLIVDGDYSVLGYR
;
A
#
# COMPACT_ATOMS: atom_id res chain seq x y z
N MET A 1 -4.74 -24.41 -12.47
CA MET A 1 -3.99 -23.24 -12.97
C MET A 1 -3.46 -22.48 -11.76
N THR A 2 -2.13 -22.33 -11.68
CA THR A 2 -1.41 -21.60 -10.63
C THR A 2 -0.93 -20.26 -11.17
N ILE A 3 -0.79 -19.27 -10.29
CA ILE A 3 -0.21 -17.97 -10.63
C ILE A 3 0.85 -17.60 -9.59
N ARG A 4 1.91 -16.91 -10.03
CA ARG A 4 2.88 -16.33 -9.11
C ARG A 4 2.27 -15.14 -8.39
N LEU A 5 2.41 -15.07 -7.08
CA LEU A 5 1.80 -14.01 -6.28
C LEU A 5 2.28 -12.60 -6.68
N GLY A 6 3.56 -12.44 -7.01
CA GLY A 6 4.07 -11.16 -7.54
C GLY A 6 3.37 -10.73 -8.83
N SER A 7 3.21 -11.67 -9.78
CA SER A 7 2.52 -11.40 -11.06
C SER A 7 1.05 -11.07 -10.86
N LEU A 8 0.40 -11.73 -9.90
CA LEU A 8 -0.97 -11.42 -9.53
C LEU A 8 -1.09 -10.02 -8.94
N ALA A 9 -0.25 -9.66 -7.96
CA ALA A 9 -0.30 -8.34 -7.33
C ALA A 9 -0.12 -7.22 -8.35
N VAL A 10 0.89 -7.35 -9.21
CA VAL A 10 1.12 -6.44 -10.34
C VAL A 10 -0.08 -6.42 -11.28
N GLY A 11 -0.66 -7.59 -11.59
CA GLY A 11 -1.84 -7.70 -12.45
C GLY A 11 -3.06 -6.99 -11.88
N VAL A 12 -3.36 -7.16 -10.59
CA VAL A 12 -4.48 -6.49 -9.91
C VAL A 12 -4.27 -4.98 -9.91
N ILE A 13 -3.08 -4.51 -9.53
CA ILE A 13 -2.74 -3.09 -9.53
C ILE A 13 -2.88 -2.51 -10.94
N ALA A 14 -2.32 -3.20 -11.96
CA ALA A 14 -2.38 -2.76 -13.34
C ALA A 14 -3.81 -2.69 -13.87
N VAL A 15 -4.65 -3.69 -13.59
CA VAL A 15 -6.06 -3.72 -14.00
C VAL A 15 -6.84 -2.59 -13.34
N LEU A 16 -6.70 -2.40 -12.03
CA LEU A 16 -7.39 -1.33 -11.30
C LEU A 16 -6.92 0.06 -11.77
N THR A 17 -5.63 0.23 -12.04
CA THR A 17 -5.06 1.48 -12.55
C THR A 17 -5.57 1.77 -13.95
N ALA A 18 -5.51 0.78 -14.84
CA ALA A 18 -5.99 0.90 -16.21
C ALA A 18 -7.49 1.19 -16.24
N ALA A 19 -8.29 0.53 -15.40
CA ALA A 19 -9.72 0.80 -15.30
C ALA A 19 -10.01 2.27 -14.95
N GLY A 20 -9.33 2.83 -13.94
CA GLY A 20 -9.48 4.24 -13.57
C GLY A 20 -9.05 5.20 -14.69
N ILE A 21 -7.92 4.91 -15.35
CA ILE A 21 -7.42 5.71 -16.49
C ILE A 21 -8.38 5.66 -17.69
N VAL A 22 -8.90 4.48 -18.03
CA VAL A 22 -9.86 4.30 -19.14
C VAL A 22 -11.17 5.04 -18.84
N VAL A 23 -11.70 4.90 -17.63
CA VAL A 23 -12.92 5.62 -17.21
C VAL A 23 -12.71 7.12 -17.31
N ARG A 24 -11.60 7.64 -16.78
CA ARG A 24 -11.28 9.07 -16.90
C ARG A 24 -11.19 9.53 -18.35
N TYR A 25 -10.47 8.78 -19.19
CA TYR A 25 -10.33 9.12 -20.59
C TYR A 25 -11.67 9.14 -21.31
N TRP A 26 -12.55 8.19 -20.99
CA TRP A 26 -13.89 8.12 -21.57
C TRP A 26 -14.78 9.30 -21.15
N VAL A 27 -14.68 9.75 -19.89
CA VAL A 27 -15.49 10.87 -19.36
C VAL A 27 -14.95 12.25 -19.78
N HIS A 28 -13.64 12.44 -19.77
CA HIS A 28 -13.03 13.77 -19.92
C HIS A 28 -12.20 13.95 -21.21
N ALA A 29 -12.04 12.89 -22.03
CA ALA A 29 -11.22 12.89 -23.25
C ALA A 29 -9.77 13.38 -23.05
N HIS A 30 -9.25 13.29 -21.82
CA HIS A 30 -7.94 13.83 -21.46
C HIS A 30 -7.26 12.97 -20.39
N LEU A 31 -5.94 12.80 -20.52
CA LEU A 31 -5.08 12.13 -19.55
C LEU A 31 -4.22 13.15 -18.81
N ASN A 32 -4.21 13.05 -17.49
CA ASN A 32 -3.41 13.91 -16.62
C ASN A 32 -2.41 13.06 -15.84
N VAL A 33 -1.15 13.50 -15.83
CA VAL A 33 -0.06 12.74 -15.20
C VAL A 33 -0.27 12.56 -13.69
N TRP A 34 -0.80 13.56 -13.00
CA TRP A 34 -1.09 13.46 -11.56
C TRP A 34 -2.16 12.41 -11.29
N PHE A 35 -3.22 12.38 -12.10
CA PHE A 35 -4.24 11.35 -11.98
C PHE A 35 -3.66 9.96 -12.25
N CYS A 36 -2.84 9.77 -13.28
CA CYS A 36 -2.25 8.46 -13.58
C CYS A 36 -1.38 7.94 -12.42
N LEU A 37 -0.55 8.82 -11.84
CA LEU A 37 0.27 8.50 -10.67
C LEU A 37 -0.60 8.16 -9.44
N LEU A 38 -1.59 8.99 -9.14
CA LEU A 38 -2.49 8.75 -8.01
C LEU A 38 -3.37 7.51 -8.22
N SER A 39 -3.76 7.19 -9.45
CA SER A 39 -4.50 5.97 -9.79
C SER A 39 -3.68 4.72 -9.49
N LEU A 40 -2.38 4.75 -9.81
CA LEU A 40 -1.45 3.68 -9.45
C LEU A 40 -1.35 3.53 -7.93
N PHE A 41 -1.22 4.65 -7.22
CA PHE A 41 -1.12 4.66 -5.77
C PHE A 41 -2.40 4.16 -5.09
N PHE A 42 -3.58 4.66 -5.49
CA PHE A 42 -4.87 4.20 -4.99
C PHE A 42 -5.07 2.72 -5.27
N SER A 43 -4.77 2.25 -6.48
CA SER A 43 -4.87 0.82 -6.83
C SER A 43 -3.95 -0.05 -5.98
N THR A 44 -2.74 0.43 -5.70
CA THR A 44 -1.81 -0.22 -4.77
C THR A 44 -2.39 -0.24 -3.36
N ASN A 45 -2.87 0.90 -2.84
CA ASN A 45 -3.44 0.97 -1.51
C ASN A 45 -4.66 0.05 -1.34
N LEU A 46 -5.53 -0.08 -2.35
CA LEU A 46 -6.68 -0.98 -2.26
C LEU A 46 -6.26 -2.46 -2.08
N LEU A 47 -5.22 -2.89 -2.80
CA LEU A 47 -4.66 -4.23 -2.64
C LEU A 47 -3.97 -4.39 -1.27
N ILE A 48 -3.20 -3.39 -0.85
CA ILE A 48 -2.52 -3.40 0.45
C ILE A 48 -3.54 -3.44 1.59
N CYS A 49 -4.59 -2.61 1.55
CA CYS A 49 -5.67 -2.62 2.54
C CYS A 49 -6.29 -4.00 2.66
N TYR A 50 -6.59 -4.64 1.53
CA TYR A 50 -7.11 -6.00 1.52
C TYR A 50 -6.16 -6.98 2.23
N TRP A 51 -4.85 -6.89 1.99
CA TRP A 51 -3.87 -7.70 2.71
C TRP A 51 -3.73 -7.33 4.19
N GLU A 52 -3.84 -6.06 4.57
CA GLU A 52 -3.75 -5.60 5.95
C GLU A 52 -4.94 -6.04 6.80
N THR A 53 -6.14 -6.16 6.21
CA THR A 53 -7.29 -6.76 6.93
C THR A 53 -6.99 -8.19 7.40
N CYS A 54 -6.03 -8.88 6.77
CA CYS A 54 -5.60 -10.21 7.17
C CYS A 54 -4.71 -10.21 8.43
N LEU A 55 -4.05 -9.10 8.78
CA LEU A 55 -3.10 -9.01 9.89
C LEU A 55 -3.73 -9.41 11.24
N ILE A 56 -4.93 -8.89 11.54
CA ILE A 56 -5.65 -9.25 12.78
C ILE A 56 -6.04 -10.73 12.73
N ARG A 57 -6.67 -11.14 11.62
CA ARG A 57 -7.36 -12.44 11.54
C ARG A 57 -6.38 -13.62 11.55
N TYR A 58 -5.19 -13.42 10.99
CA TYR A 58 -4.18 -14.46 10.78
C TYR A 58 -2.89 -14.21 11.56
N PHE A 59 -2.91 -13.36 12.59
CA PHE A 59 -1.73 -13.03 13.38
C PHE A 59 -0.94 -14.26 13.85
N ASP A 60 -1.62 -15.28 14.40
CA ASP A 60 -0.94 -16.48 14.90
C ASP A 60 -0.30 -17.30 13.77
N LEU A 61 -0.97 -17.35 12.61
CA LEU A 61 -0.43 -18.00 11.41
C LEU A 61 0.78 -17.24 10.87
N ILE A 62 0.72 -15.90 10.84
CA ILE A 62 1.83 -15.03 10.43
C ILE A 62 3.03 -15.27 11.32
N ARG A 63 2.83 -15.29 12.65
CA ARG A 63 3.89 -15.54 13.62
C ARG A 63 4.51 -16.93 13.47
N GLN A 64 3.69 -17.96 13.22
CA GLN A 64 4.19 -19.31 12.96
C GLN A 64 5.02 -19.38 11.67
N ARG A 65 4.51 -18.81 10.57
CA ARG A 65 5.20 -18.82 9.26
C ARG A 65 6.44 -17.93 9.24
N ALA A 66 6.47 -16.85 10.04
CA ALA A 66 7.65 -16.04 10.25
C ALA A 66 8.83 -16.88 10.76
N GLY A 67 8.59 -17.78 11.72
CA GLY A 67 9.60 -18.72 12.22
C GLY A 67 10.15 -19.62 11.13
N TYR A 68 9.28 -20.18 10.29
CA TYR A 68 9.68 -20.99 9.13
C TYR A 68 10.60 -20.22 8.16
N TRP A 69 10.24 -18.99 7.82
CA TRP A 69 11.03 -18.18 6.89
C TRP A 69 12.37 -17.72 7.48
N ARG A 70 12.44 -17.50 8.80
CA ARG A 70 13.71 -17.21 9.50
C ARG A 70 14.67 -18.38 9.38
N GLN A 71 14.19 -19.57 9.74
CA GLN A 71 14.98 -20.80 9.65
C GLN A 71 15.46 -21.04 8.20
N ARG A 72 14.59 -20.85 7.21
CA ARG A 72 14.96 -21.02 5.80
C ARG A 72 15.99 -20.00 5.31
N ARG A 73 15.95 -18.75 5.79
CA ARG A 73 16.98 -17.74 5.50
C ARG A 73 18.33 -18.15 6.09
N GLU A 74 18.34 -18.65 7.33
CA GLU A 74 19.55 -19.14 8.00
C GLU A 74 20.15 -20.34 7.26
N GLU A 75 19.32 -21.26 6.77
CA GLU A 75 19.76 -22.45 6.03
C GLU A 75 20.28 -22.14 4.62
N THR A 76 19.63 -21.23 3.88
CA THR A 76 19.92 -21.00 2.46
C THR A 76 20.77 -19.77 2.17
N GLY A 77 20.87 -18.84 3.12
CA GLY A 77 21.51 -17.54 2.95
C GLY A 77 20.83 -16.62 1.93
N ARG A 78 19.71 -17.04 1.32
CA ARG A 78 18.99 -16.28 0.30
C ARG A 78 17.93 -15.38 0.94
N SER A 79 17.70 -14.23 0.32
CA SER A 79 16.54 -13.40 0.65
C SER A 79 15.26 -14.18 0.31
N PRO A 80 14.39 -14.47 1.29
CA PRO A 80 13.16 -15.19 1.01
C PRO A 80 12.15 -14.36 0.21
N PHE A 81 12.42 -13.07 -0.06
CA PHE A 81 11.56 -12.20 -0.87
C PHE A 81 11.42 -12.72 -2.29
N VAL A 82 12.55 -13.10 -2.87
CA VAL A 82 12.62 -13.58 -4.25
C VAL A 82 11.96 -14.95 -4.36
N GLU A 83 12.06 -15.79 -3.32
CA GLU A 83 11.35 -17.07 -3.25
C GLU A 83 9.84 -16.87 -3.07
N PHE A 84 9.43 -15.90 -2.26
CA PHE A 84 8.03 -15.55 -2.06
C PHE A 84 7.37 -15.03 -3.34
N LEU A 85 8.00 -14.10 -4.06
CA LEU A 85 7.47 -13.62 -5.35
C LEU A 85 7.34 -14.73 -6.40
N LYS A 86 8.16 -15.78 -6.28
CA LYS A 86 8.12 -16.97 -7.15
C LYS A 86 7.15 -18.05 -6.65
N THR A 87 6.58 -17.89 -5.45
CA THR A 87 5.66 -18.88 -4.88
C THR A 87 4.39 -18.94 -5.73
N GLU A 88 4.04 -20.15 -6.13
CA GLU A 88 2.85 -20.42 -6.92
C GLU A 88 1.65 -20.63 -6.02
N ILE A 89 0.59 -19.85 -6.26
CA ILE A 89 -0.66 -19.96 -5.54
C ILE A 89 -1.75 -20.43 -6.51
N PRO A 90 -2.58 -21.42 -6.15
CA PRO A 90 -3.75 -21.78 -6.93
C PRO A 90 -4.66 -20.57 -7.11
N LEU A 91 -5.18 -20.33 -8.32
CA LEU A 91 -6.04 -19.15 -8.59
C LEU A 91 -7.23 -19.02 -7.63
N ILE A 92 -7.78 -20.14 -7.16
CA ILE A 92 -8.90 -20.13 -6.21
C ILE A 92 -8.51 -19.64 -4.80
N LYS A 93 -7.21 -19.68 -4.46
CA LYS A 93 -6.65 -19.23 -3.17
C LYS A 93 -6.08 -17.81 -3.22
N VAL A 94 -6.16 -17.14 -4.36
CA VAL A 94 -5.66 -15.79 -4.58
C VAL A 94 -6.38 -14.76 -3.72
N LEU A 95 -7.71 -14.88 -3.63
CA LEU A 95 -8.53 -14.09 -2.71
C LEU A 95 -8.69 -14.77 -1.34
N SER A 96 -7.87 -15.80 -1.06
CA SER A 96 -7.85 -16.37 0.27
C SER A 96 -7.00 -15.45 1.15
N PRO A 97 -7.50 -15.07 2.33
CA PRO A 97 -6.71 -14.31 3.29
C PRO A 97 -5.38 -14.97 3.72
N GLN A 98 -5.21 -16.28 3.45
CA GLN A 98 -3.99 -17.03 3.68
C GLN A 98 -2.82 -16.53 2.82
N ALA A 99 -3.08 -16.10 1.58
CA ALA A 99 -2.04 -15.52 0.71
C ALA A 99 -1.50 -14.19 1.27
N GLY A 100 -2.39 -13.38 1.87
CA GLY A 100 -2.00 -12.17 2.60
C GLY A 100 -1.18 -12.49 3.86
N ALA A 101 -1.54 -13.54 4.59
CA ALA A 101 -0.78 -13.99 5.76
C ALA A 101 0.66 -14.42 5.39
N ASP A 102 0.86 -15.01 4.22
CA ASP A 102 2.21 -15.38 3.75
C ASP A 102 3.09 -14.18 3.41
N MET A 103 2.48 -13.17 2.79
CA MET A 103 3.14 -11.90 2.48
C MET A 103 3.62 -11.22 3.76
N TRP A 104 2.75 -11.14 4.76
CA TRP A 104 3.10 -10.57 6.06
C TRP A 104 4.11 -11.41 6.82
N ALA A 105 3.96 -12.75 6.82
CA ALA A 105 4.93 -13.65 7.44
C ALA A 105 6.33 -13.45 6.88
N PHE A 106 6.43 -13.25 5.57
CA PHE A 106 7.69 -12.91 4.92
C PHE A 106 8.24 -11.55 5.37
N TYR A 107 7.40 -10.51 5.36
CA TYR A 107 7.83 -9.15 5.69
C TYR A 107 8.34 -9.02 7.14
N THR A 108 7.90 -9.91 8.04
CA THR A 108 8.38 -9.98 9.43
C THR A 108 9.89 -10.25 9.57
N LEU A 109 10.55 -10.71 8.50
CA LEU A 109 12.00 -10.88 8.44
C LEU A 109 12.76 -9.56 8.39
N TYR A 110 12.11 -8.52 7.88
CA TYR A 110 12.69 -7.18 7.77
C TYR A 110 12.18 -6.25 8.85
N ASP A 111 10.94 -6.44 9.29
CA ASP A 111 10.37 -5.70 10.40
C ASP A 111 9.61 -6.63 11.34
N GLU A 112 10.17 -6.86 12.53
CA GLU A 112 9.54 -7.73 13.53
C GLU A 112 8.23 -7.17 14.10
N SER A 113 7.85 -5.92 13.78
CA SER A 113 6.58 -5.29 14.18
C SER A 113 5.38 -6.20 13.98
N TYR A 114 5.34 -6.90 12.85
CA TYR A 114 4.20 -7.73 12.45
C TYR A 114 4.07 -9.03 13.26
N THR A 115 5.02 -9.29 14.17
CA THR A 115 4.95 -10.38 15.15
C THR A 115 4.64 -9.91 16.58
N ASP A 116 4.49 -8.60 16.79
CA ASP A 116 4.17 -8.00 18.09
C ASP A 116 3.06 -6.94 17.96
N LYS A 117 1.88 -7.27 18.49
CA LYS A 117 0.69 -6.41 18.46
C LYS A 117 0.85 -5.06 19.16
N ARG A 118 1.88 -4.90 19.99
CA ARG A 118 2.14 -3.66 20.73
C ARG A 118 2.89 -2.63 19.90
N THR A 119 3.38 -3.01 18.73
CA THR A 119 4.21 -2.13 17.91
C THR A 119 3.37 -1.16 17.09
N TYR A 120 3.94 0.02 16.84
CA TYR A 120 3.30 1.03 15.99
C TYR A 120 2.99 0.48 14.60
N GLY A 121 3.97 -0.16 13.94
CA GLY A 121 3.83 -0.74 12.60
C GLY A 121 2.65 -1.72 12.48
N PHE A 122 2.45 -2.59 13.47
CA PHE A 122 1.31 -3.50 13.45
C PHE A 122 -0.04 -2.76 13.53
N ASN A 123 -0.16 -1.80 14.44
CA ASN A 123 -1.42 -1.10 14.68
C ASN A 123 -1.78 -0.13 13.55
N ILE A 124 -0.78 0.53 12.96
CA ILE A 124 -1.02 1.51 11.90
C ILE A 124 -1.45 0.84 10.59
N ASP A 125 -0.87 -0.31 10.23
CA ASP A 125 -1.24 -1.04 9.02
C ASP A 125 -2.64 -1.67 9.15
N ILE A 126 -3.01 -2.13 10.35
CA ILE A 126 -4.40 -2.51 10.63
C ILE A 126 -5.32 -1.32 10.43
N ALA A 127 -4.98 -0.15 11.00
CA ALA A 127 -5.79 1.04 10.82
C ALA A 127 -5.90 1.41 9.33
N ASN A 128 -4.82 1.27 8.55
CA ASN A 128 -4.83 1.48 7.11
C ASN A 128 -5.85 0.56 6.41
N GLY A 129 -5.76 -0.74 6.67
CA GLY A 129 -6.64 -1.74 6.04
C GLY A 129 -8.12 -1.57 6.33
N PHE A 130 -8.48 -1.15 7.54
CA PHE A 130 -9.89 -0.97 7.92
C PHE A 130 -10.45 0.41 7.60
N PHE A 131 -9.66 1.47 7.73
CA PHE A 131 -10.17 2.84 7.63
C PHE A 131 -9.91 3.52 6.29
N THR A 132 -8.84 3.17 5.56
CA THR A 132 -8.47 3.94 4.36
C THR A 132 -9.07 3.37 3.07
N LEU A 133 -9.60 2.14 3.10
CA LEU A 133 -10.21 1.50 1.93
C LEU A 133 -11.38 2.32 1.37
N VAL A 134 -12.32 2.74 2.22
CA VAL A 134 -13.50 3.51 1.79
C VAL A 134 -13.12 4.92 1.32
N PRO A 135 -12.36 5.73 2.08
CA PRO A 135 -11.86 7.02 1.60
C PRO A 135 -11.07 6.93 0.29
N THR A 136 -10.26 5.87 0.11
CA THR A 136 -9.52 5.64 -1.14
C THR A 136 -10.47 5.45 -2.31
N LEU A 137 -11.51 4.62 -2.18
CA LEU A 137 -12.50 4.40 -3.24
C LEU A 137 -13.26 5.69 -3.61
N ILE A 138 -13.63 6.48 -2.59
CA ILE A 138 -14.31 7.76 -2.77
C ILE A 138 -13.42 8.73 -3.54
N LEU A 139 -12.17 8.94 -3.09
CA LEU A 139 -11.25 9.87 -3.74
C LEU A 139 -10.84 9.40 -5.13
N TYR A 140 -10.60 8.10 -5.31
CA TYR A 140 -10.25 7.55 -6.62
C TYR A 140 -11.39 7.80 -7.62
N SER A 141 -12.62 7.53 -7.23
CA SER A 141 -13.80 7.79 -8.05
C SER A 141 -14.01 9.30 -8.29
N ALA A 142 -13.82 10.14 -7.26
CA ALA A 142 -14.01 11.58 -7.36
C ALA A 142 -13.00 12.19 -8.33
N PHE A 143 -11.73 11.76 -8.24
CA PHE A 143 -10.69 12.25 -9.13
C PHE A 143 -10.91 11.74 -10.55
N ALA A 144 -11.49 10.55 -10.74
CA ALA A 144 -11.74 9.96 -12.05
C ALA A 144 -12.89 10.63 -12.82
N VAL A 145 -14.01 10.94 -12.15
CA VAL A 145 -15.26 11.36 -12.82
C VAL A 145 -15.93 12.59 -12.22
N ALA A 146 -15.28 13.30 -11.28
CA ALA A 146 -15.77 14.54 -10.70
C ALA A 146 -17.13 14.46 -9.97
N PHE A 147 -17.54 13.29 -9.49
CA PHE A 147 -18.88 13.12 -8.89
C PHE A 147 -19.09 13.91 -7.57
N LEU A 148 -17.99 14.31 -6.91
CA LEU A 148 -17.99 15.05 -5.65
C LEU A 148 -17.53 16.50 -5.92
N PRO A 149 -18.08 17.53 -5.24
CA PRO A 149 -17.57 18.89 -5.40
C PRO A 149 -16.09 18.99 -5.01
N ALA A 150 -15.31 19.77 -5.76
CA ALA A 150 -13.85 19.83 -5.62
C ALA A 150 -13.40 20.14 -4.19
N HIS A 151 -14.06 21.08 -3.51
CA HIS A 151 -13.78 21.41 -2.10
C HIS A 151 -13.90 20.20 -1.17
N PHE A 152 -14.95 19.38 -1.32
CA PHE A 152 -15.15 18.19 -0.48
C PHE A 152 -14.12 17.11 -0.80
N ALA A 153 -13.83 16.88 -2.08
CA ALA A 153 -12.79 15.94 -2.51
C ALA A 153 -11.41 16.37 -2.02
N GLY A 154 -11.13 17.67 -2.07
CA GLY A 154 -9.91 18.27 -1.56
C GLY A 154 -9.78 18.12 -0.05
N ILE A 155 -10.80 18.43 0.75
CA ILE A 155 -10.76 18.27 2.21
C ILE A 155 -10.53 16.81 2.61
N LEU A 156 -11.31 15.88 2.02
CA LEU A 156 -11.15 14.45 2.27
C LEU A 156 -9.75 13.97 1.88
N GLY A 157 -9.24 14.45 0.74
CA GLY A 157 -7.90 14.13 0.28
C GLY A 157 -6.81 14.67 1.18
N VAL A 158 -6.90 15.92 1.65
CA VAL A 158 -5.93 16.46 2.61
C VAL A 158 -5.90 15.62 3.89
N MET A 159 -7.06 15.26 4.43
CA MET A 159 -7.15 14.41 5.63
C MET A 159 -6.48 13.05 5.42
N LEU A 160 -6.81 12.38 4.31
CA LEU A 160 -6.30 11.03 4.04
C LEU A 160 -4.81 11.02 3.69
N PHE A 161 -4.37 11.92 2.81
CA PHE A 161 -2.97 11.99 2.39
C PHE A 161 -2.05 12.47 3.51
N TRP A 162 -2.50 13.41 4.35
CA TRP A 162 -1.77 13.78 5.56
C TRP A 162 -1.64 12.60 6.52
N GLN A 163 -2.72 11.83 6.71
CA GLN A 163 -2.69 10.66 7.57
C GLN A 163 -1.64 9.64 7.09
N TRP A 164 -1.55 9.36 5.78
CA TRP A 164 -0.52 8.46 5.25
C TRP A 164 0.89 9.00 5.45
N GLU A 165 1.15 10.26 5.08
CA GLU A 165 2.48 10.85 5.22
C GLU A 165 2.93 10.82 6.69
N TYR A 166 2.09 11.33 7.59
CA TYR A 166 2.40 11.37 9.02
C TYR A 166 2.60 9.96 9.59
N ALA A 167 1.70 9.03 9.26
CA ALA A 167 1.78 7.66 9.73
C ALA A 167 3.08 6.97 9.29
N THR A 168 3.45 7.11 8.03
CA THR A 168 4.69 6.55 7.50
C THR A 168 5.92 7.22 8.11
N SER A 169 5.89 8.55 8.30
CA SER A 169 6.96 9.28 8.99
C SER A 169 7.15 8.81 10.44
N VAL A 170 6.06 8.62 11.19
CA VAL A 170 6.09 8.07 12.56
C VAL A 170 6.57 6.62 12.57
N TYR A 171 6.14 5.80 11.59
CA TYR A 171 6.63 4.44 11.42
C TYR A 171 8.16 4.42 11.29
N MET A 172 8.71 5.26 10.41
CA MET A 172 10.15 5.36 10.19
C MET A 172 10.87 5.75 11.48
N VAL A 173 10.40 6.77 12.19
CA VAL A 173 10.96 7.15 13.51
C VAL A 173 10.92 5.98 14.48
N SER A 174 9.77 5.28 14.59
CA SER A 174 9.61 4.15 15.50
C SER A 174 10.58 3.01 15.19
N PHE A 175 10.84 2.73 13.90
CA PHE A 175 11.75 1.70 13.44
C PHE A 175 13.21 2.00 13.86
N TYR A 176 13.61 3.27 13.76
CA TYR A 176 14.96 3.70 14.16
C TYR A 176 15.13 3.79 15.68
N VAL A 177 14.16 4.37 16.39
CA VAL A 177 14.20 4.50 17.86
C VAL A 177 14.20 3.14 18.54
N ALA A 178 13.43 2.18 18.04
CA ALA A 178 13.43 0.81 18.54
C ALA A 178 14.70 0.01 18.15
N GLY A 179 15.64 0.60 17.41
CA GLY A 179 16.89 -0.04 17.04
C GLY A 179 16.76 -1.15 15.98
N ARG A 180 15.61 -1.29 15.31
CA ARG A 180 15.33 -2.40 14.38
C ARG A 180 16.21 -2.39 13.13
N HIS A 181 16.61 -1.20 12.68
CA HIS A 181 17.59 -1.04 11.61
C HIS A 181 18.93 -1.74 11.87
N LYS A 182 19.26 -2.06 13.14
CA LYS A 182 20.49 -2.79 13.52
C LYS A 182 20.34 -4.30 13.38
N LEU A 183 19.12 -4.81 13.24
CA LEU A 183 18.80 -6.24 13.17
C LEU A 183 18.84 -6.79 11.74
N ILE A 184 18.92 -5.90 10.74
CA ILE A 184 18.89 -6.25 9.32
C ILE A 184 20.04 -5.59 8.58
N SER A 185 20.36 -6.08 7.37
CA SER A 185 21.47 -5.53 6.59
C SER A 185 21.16 -4.12 6.09
N ARG A 186 22.19 -3.31 5.83
CA ARG A 186 22.01 -1.96 5.26
C ARG A 186 21.28 -1.99 3.91
N ALA A 187 21.53 -3.02 3.11
CA ALA A 187 20.81 -3.24 1.86
C ALA A 187 19.32 -3.53 2.11
N ASP A 188 19.00 -4.36 3.10
CA ASP A 188 17.61 -4.64 3.49
C ASP A 188 16.91 -3.35 3.99
N VAL A 189 17.59 -2.53 4.79
CA VAL A 189 17.07 -1.21 5.22
C VAL A 189 16.78 -0.31 4.02
N ALA A 190 17.71 -0.21 3.07
CA ALA A 190 17.54 0.65 1.91
C ALA A 190 16.38 0.20 1.01
N ILE A 191 16.24 -1.11 0.78
CA ILE A 191 15.25 -1.66 -0.16
C ILE A 191 13.88 -1.79 0.50
N TYR A 192 13.78 -2.49 1.64
CA TYR A 192 12.50 -2.89 2.21
C TYR A 192 11.95 -1.88 3.20
N ILE A 193 12.80 -1.06 3.82
CA ILE A 193 12.33 -0.01 4.72
C ILE A 193 12.19 1.29 3.94
N TRP A 194 13.28 1.86 3.42
CA TRP A 194 13.19 3.11 2.66
C TRP A 194 12.51 2.96 1.31
N GLY A 195 12.92 1.99 0.49
CA GLY A 195 12.40 1.82 -0.86
C GLY A 195 10.91 1.55 -0.89
N ALA A 196 10.41 0.68 -0.01
CA ALA A 196 8.98 0.49 0.17
C ALA A 196 8.32 1.78 0.65
N ASN A 197 8.68 2.29 1.84
CA ASN A 197 7.98 3.42 2.47
C ASN A 197 8.08 4.75 1.69
N ALA A 198 9.06 4.92 0.80
CA ALA A 198 9.17 6.11 -0.06
C ALA A 198 7.90 6.33 -0.89
N THR A 199 7.23 5.27 -1.34
CA THR A 199 5.96 5.38 -2.08
C THR A 199 4.85 5.96 -1.18
N TRP A 200 4.83 5.60 0.11
CA TRP A 200 3.86 6.07 1.11
C TRP A 200 4.23 7.45 1.69
N LEU A 201 5.37 8.04 1.29
CA LEU A 201 5.71 9.44 1.56
C LEU A 201 5.46 10.30 0.32
N LEU A 202 6.02 9.92 -0.82
CA LEU A 202 6.02 10.75 -2.03
C LEU A 202 4.65 10.86 -2.67
N PHE A 203 3.89 9.76 -2.78
CA PHE A 203 2.55 9.83 -3.37
C PHE A 203 1.55 10.56 -2.47
N PRO A 204 1.58 10.40 -1.13
CA PRO A 204 0.77 11.24 -0.27
C PRO A 204 1.13 12.72 -0.32
N LEU A 205 2.40 13.09 -0.45
CA LEU A 205 2.78 14.49 -0.70
C LEU A 205 2.22 15.03 -2.03
N LEU A 206 2.27 14.22 -3.10
CA LEU A 206 1.61 14.57 -4.37
C LEU A 206 0.09 14.69 -4.20
N GLY A 207 -0.52 13.78 -3.45
CA GLY A 207 -1.94 13.78 -3.13
C GLY A 207 -2.34 15.03 -2.36
N LEU A 208 -1.56 15.42 -1.34
CA LEU A 208 -1.73 16.68 -0.62
C LEU A 208 -1.69 17.88 -1.56
N TYR A 209 -0.71 17.95 -2.46
CA TYR A 209 -0.64 19.00 -3.47
C TYR A 209 -1.92 19.07 -4.30
N VAL A 210 -2.35 17.95 -4.89
CA VAL A 210 -3.58 17.89 -5.72
C VAL A 210 -4.80 18.31 -4.89
N SER A 211 -4.96 17.76 -3.68
CA SER A 211 -6.09 18.05 -2.81
C SER A 211 -6.14 19.51 -2.36
N ILE A 212 -5.00 20.12 -2.06
CA ILE A 212 -4.92 21.56 -1.76
C ILE A 212 -5.36 22.38 -2.97
N ARG A 213 -4.93 22.01 -4.19
CA ARG A 213 -5.37 22.69 -5.42
C ARG A 213 -6.88 22.57 -5.64
N LEU A 214 -7.48 21.40 -5.37
CA LEU A 214 -8.95 21.26 -5.44
C LEU A 214 -9.69 22.20 -4.48
N ILE A 215 -9.13 22.47 -3.29
CA ILE A 215 -9.72 23.40 -2.31
C ILE A 215 -9.54 24.85 -2.77
N VAL A 216 -8.32 25.21 -3.17
CA VAL A 216 -7.96 26.61 -3.48
C VAL A 216 -8.57 27.06 -4.80
N ASP A 217 -8.56 26.21 -5.82
CA ASP A 217 -9.09 26.53 -7.15
C ASP A 217 -10.60 26.33 -7.21
N GLY A 218 -11.16 25.52 -6.29
CA GLY A 218 -12.60 25.23 -6.23
C GLY A 218 -13.12 24.37 -7.38
N ASP A 219 -12.22 23.82 -8.21
CA ASP A 219 -12.50 22.98 -9.36
C ASP A 219 -11.46 21.84 -9.49
N TYR A 220 -11.57 21.03 -10.54
CA TYR A 220 -10.66 19.91 -10.81
C TYR A 220 -9.51 20.25 -11.77
N SER A 221 -9.21 21.54 -11.97
CA SER A 221 -8.30 21.99 -13.04
C SER A 221 -6.87 21.48 -12.88
N VAL A 222 -6.41 21.24 -11.64
CA VAL A 222 -5.13 20.56 -11.37
C VAL A 222 -5.06 19.16 -11.99
N LEU A 223 -6.21 18.48 -12.08
CA LEU A 223 -6.35 17.20 -12.76
C LEU A 223 -6.68 17.39 -14.26
N GLY A 224 -6.85 18.63 -14.75
CA GLY A 224 -6.97 18.94 -16.17
C GLY A 224 -8.40 18.96 -16.71
N TYR A 225 -9.40 19.13 -15.85
CA TYR A 225 -10.78 19.42 -16.26
C TYR A 225 -11.46 20.36 -15.27
N ARG A 226 -12.53 21.04 -15.68
CA ARG A 226 -13.34 21.92 -14.81
C ARG A 226 -14.67 21.26 -14.50
#